data_AF-A0A919K6S2-F1
#
_entry.id   AF-A0A919K6S2-F1
#
_cell.length_a   1.000
_cell.length_b   1.000
_cell.length_c   1.000
_cell.angle_alpha   90.00
_cell.angle_beta   90.00
_cell.angle_gamma   90.00
#
_symmetry.space_group_name_H-M   'P 1'
#
loop_
_entity.id
_entity.type
_entity.pdbx_description
1 polymer ?
#
loop_
_entity_poly.entity_id
_entity_poly.type
_entity_poly.pdbx_seq_one_letter_code
_entity_poly.pdbx_strand_id
1 'polypeptide(L)'
;MTGKREYPPAVVVHRPDCAELQGRLLSQLATAEIARQYPNGKPHHCYHMHHDAVGVVEPVEYPAHPYEESTVTYPDASRPMCRVCGGTHGVLDALVLPPGAARTSAPQQPTSPNVRTEAPDA
;
A
#
# COMPACT_ATOMS: atom_id res chain seq x y z
N MET A 1 4.74 -1.21 26.49
CA MET A 1 3.84 -0.34 25.73
C MET A 1 4.01 -0.67 24.26
N THR A 2 3.12 -1.46 23.67
CA THR A 2 3.11 -1.66 22.21
C THR A 2 2.44 -0.43 21.60
N GLY A 3 3.23 0.38 20.89
CA GLY A 3 2.71 1.56 20.19
C GLY A 3 1.66 1.15 19.17
N LYS A 4 0.65 2.00 18.97
CA LYS A 4 -0.34 1.76 17.93
C LYS A 4 0.32 1.84 16.54
N ARG A 5 -0.08 0.95 15.63
CA ARG A 5 0.46 0.74 14.29
C ARG A 5 -0.53 1.22 13.22
N GLU A 6 0.02 1.78 12.15
CA GLU A 6 -0.68 1.97 10.88
C GLU A 6 -0.59 0.70 10.02
N TYR A 7 -1.72 0.27 9.47
CA TYR A 7 -1.81 -0.86 8.55
C TYR A 7 -1.98 -0.33 7.12
N PRO A 8 -1.17 -0.81 6.17
CA PRO A 8 -1.38 -0.52 4.76
C PRO A 8 -2.67 -1.20 4.25
N PRO A 9 -3.14 -0.87 3.04
CA PRO A 9 -4.14 -1.68 2.34
C PRO A 9 -3.81 -3.18 2.38
N ALA A 10 -4.84 -4.00 2.52
CA ALA A 10 -4.71 -5.45 2.66
C ALA A 10 -4.18 -6.08 1.36
N VAL A 11 -3.36 -7.11 1.50
CA VAL A 11 -3.00 -7.99 0.39
C VAL A 11 -3.97 -9.16 0.33
N VAL A 12 -3.98 -9.89 -0.79
CA VAL A 12 -4.69 -11.17 -0.89
C VAL A 12 -3.67 -12.30 -0.86
N VAL A 13 -3.97 -13.36 -0.09
CA VAL A 13 -3.09 -14.51 0.09
C VAL A 13 -3.68 -15.71 -0.64
N HIS A 14 -2.88 -16.33 -1.50
CA HIS A 14 -3.27 -17.50 -2.28
C HIS A 14 -2.34 -18.68 -1.98
N ARG A 15 -2.77 -19.88 -2.38
CA ARG A 15 -1.85 -20.98 -2.59
C ARG A 15 -0.93 -20.69 -3.78
N PRO A 16 0.31 -21.20 -3.79
CA PRO A 16 1.23 -21.02 -4.91
C PRO A 16 0.73 -21.55 -6.26
N ASP A 17 -0.16 -22.56 -6.25
CA ASP A 17 -0.74 -23.20 -7.43
C ASP A 17 -2.14 -22.67 -7.79
N CYS A 18 -2.55 -21.53 -7.24
CA CYS A 18 -3.85 -20.93 -7.53
C CYS A 18 -3.99 -20.59 -9.03
N ALA A 19 -5.08 -21.03 -9.65
CA ALA A 19 -5.37 -20.77 -11.06
C ALA A 19 -5.55 -19.27 -11.38
N GLU A 20 -5.97 -18.46 -10.40
CA GLU A 20 -6.14 -17.01 -10.58
C GLU A 20 -4.80 -16.25 -10.59
N LEU A 21 -3.70 -16.90 -10.18
CA LEU A 21 -2.35 -16.31 -10.21
C LEU A 21 -1.57 -16.63 -11.48
N GLN A 22 -2.17 -17.36 -12.43
CA GLN A 22 -1.50 -17.84 -13.63
C GLN A 22 -0.76 -16.70 -14.36
N GLY A 23 0.58 -16.80 -14.39
CA GLY A 23 1.48 -15.86 -15.06
C GLY A 23 2.23 -14.89 -14.14
N ARG A 24 1.88 -14.80 -12.85
CA ARG A 24 2.62 -13.96 -11.88
C ARG A 24 3.63 -14.81 -11.10
N LEU A 25 4.92 -14.51 -11.28
CA LEU A 25 5.98 -15.06 -10.45
C LEU A 25 6.02 -14.29 -9.12
N LEU A 26 5.33 -14.82 -8.11
CA LEU A 26 5.34 -14.28 -6.75
C LEU A 26 6.21 -15.16 -5.85
N SER A 27 6.90 -14.52 -4.89
CA SER A 27 7.69 -15.25 -3.90
C SER A 27 6.77 -16.02 -2.95
N GLN A 28 7.07 -17.30 -2.75
CA GLN A 28 6.38 -18.11 -1.74
C GLN A 28 6.93 -17.77 -0.36
N LEU A 29 6.03 -17.57 0.59
CA LEU A 29 6.34 -17.27 1.97
C LEU A 29 5.72 -18.34 2.87
N ALA A 30 6.38 -18.65 3.98
CA ALA A 30 5.78 -19.50 5.00
C ALA A 30 4.53 -18.82 5.59
N THR A 31 3.49 -19.58 5.90
CA THR A 31 2.24 -19.04 6.45
C THR A 31 2.45 -18.19 7.71
N ALA A 32 3.37 -18.62 8.58
CA ALA A 32 3.74 -17.86 9.77
C ALA A 32 4.42 -16.52 9.44
N GLU A 33 5.16 -16.45 8.34
CA GLU A 33 5.78 -15.21 7.87
C GLU A 33 4.74 -14.26 7.28
N ILE A 34 3.80 -14.79 6.48
CA ILE A 34 2.67 -14.02 5.95
C ILE A 34 1.87 -13.39 7.09
N ALA A 35 1.55 -14.16 8.14
CA ALA A 35 0.81 -13.66 9.30
C ALA A 35 1.53 -12.53 10.06
N ARG A 36 2.87 -12.57 10.11
CA ARG A 36 3.67 -11.52 10.77
C ARG A 36 3.77 -10.26 9.92
N GLN A 37 4.01 -10.39 8.62
CA GLN A 37 4.24 -9.26 7.72
C GLN A 37 2.93 -8.59 7.29
N TYR A 38 1.90 -9.40 7.03
CA TYR A 38 0.60 -9.00 6.50
C TYR A 38 -0.54 -9.45 7.43
N PRO A 39 -0.59 -8.99 8.69
CA PRO A 39 -1.61 -9.40 9.66
C PRO A 39 -3.04 -9.05 9.23
N ASN A 40 -3.22 -8.08 8.33
CA ASN A 40 -4.50 -7.72 7.73
C ASN A 40 -4.74 -8.34 6.33
N GLY A 41 -3.88 -9.26 5.90
CA GLY A 41 -4.03 -9.97 4.63
C GLY A 41 -5.33 -10.79 4.59
N LYS A 42 -6.00 -10.78 3.45
CA LYS A 42 -7.25 -11.50 3.23
C LYS A 42 -6.95 -12.84 2.55
N PRO A 43 -7.38 -13.99 3.11
CA PRO A 43 -7.22 -15.25 2.43
C PRO A 43 -8.13 -15.28 1.18
N HIS A 44 -7.57 -15.65 0.04
CA HIS A 44 -8.35 -16.08 -1.11
C HIS A 44 -9.04 -17.40 -0.79
N HIS A 45 -10.10 -17.73 -1.52
CA HIS A 45 -10.86 -18.97 -1.29
C HIS A 45 -10.00 -20.23 -1.50
N CYS A 46 -8.89 -20.14 -2.24
CA CYS A 46 -7.97 -21.25 -2.41
C CYS A 46 -7.03 -21.48 -1.22
N TYR A 47 -6.93 -20.54 -0.27
CA TYR A 47 -5.93 -20.57 0.80
C TYR A 47 -6.56 -20.62 2.20
N HIS A 48 -6.06 -21.51 3.04
CA HIS A 48 -6.50 -21.70 4.41
C HIS A 48 -5.29 -21.67 5.35
N MET A 49 -5.21 -20.60 6.16
CA MET A 49 -4.10 -20.34 7.07
C MET A 49 -3.76 -21.50 8.04
N HIS A 50 -4.74 -22.35 8.38
CA HIS A 50 -4.53 -23.48 9.27
C HIS A 50 -4.12 -24.78 8.56
N HIS A 51 -4.23 -24.85 7.24
CA HIS A 51 -3.94 -26.06 6.45
C HIS A 51 -2.72 -25.89 5.56
N ASP A 52 -2.54 -24.71 4.98
CA ASP A 52 -1.46 -24.42 4.06
C ASP A 52 -0.20 -23.99 4.83
N ALA A 53 0.93 -24.61 4.53
CA ALA A 53 2.22 -24.27 5.13
C ALA A 53 2.91 -23.07 4.45
N VAL A 54 2.55 -22.83 3.19
CA VAL A 54 3.10 -21.76 2.34
C VAL A 54 1.99 -21.08 1.57
N GLY A 55 2.19 -19.80 1.29
CA GLY A 55 1.31 -19.01 0.44
C GLY A 55 2.10 -18.02 -0.38
N VAL A 56 1.41 -17.35 -1.30
CA VAL A 56 1.94 -16.22 -2.07
C VAL A 56 1.06 -15.00 -1.82
N VAL A 57 1.72 -13.85 -1.75
CA VAL A 57 1.09 -12.58 -1.42
C VAL A 57 0.88 -11.79 -2.70
N GLU A 58 -0.37 -11.52 -3.04
CA GLU A 58 -0.76 -10.67 -4.16
C GLU A 58 -1.06 -9.24 -3.66
N PRO A 59 -0.30 -8.22 -4.13
CA PRO A 59 -0.67 -6.83 -3.94
C PRO A 59 -1.98 -6.52 -4.68
N VAL A 60 -2.94 -5.94 -3.99
CA VAL A 60 -4.21 -5.49 -4.58
C VAL A 60 -4.17 -3.99 -4.81
N GLU A 61 -4.53 -3.56 -6.01
CA GLU A 61 -4.77 -2.17 -6.32
C GLU A 61 -6.20 -1.80 -5.90
N TYR A 62 -6.32 -1.04 -4.81
CA TYR A 62 -7.59 -0.47 -4.39
C TYR A 62 -7.77 0.90 -5.07
N PRO A 63 -8.90 1.15 -5.76
CA PRO A 63 -9.18 2.48 -6.29
C PRO A 63 -9.23 3.50 -5.16
N ALA A 64 -8.98 4.77 -5.43
CA ALA A 64 -9.11 5.82 -4.43
C ALA A 64 -10.55 5.83 -3.86
N HIS A 65 -10.67 5.78 -2.53
CA HIS A 65 -11.96 5.72 -1.84
C HIS A 65 -11.88 6.49 -0.51
N PRO A 66 -13.01 7.02 -0.01
CA PRO A 66 -13.05 7.57 1.34
C PRO A 66 -12.77 6.48 2.39
N TYR A 67 -12.31 6.88 3.56
CA TYR A 67 -12.26 5.98 4.70
C TYR A 67 -13.68 5.59 5.12
N GLU A 68 -13.88 4.30 5.34
CA GLU A 68 -15.14 3.75 5.79
C GLU A 68 -14.88 2.73 6.90
N GLU A 69 -15.40 2.98 8.09
CA GLU A 69 -15.08 2.19 9.28
C GLU A 69 -15.54 0.73 9.15
N SER A 70 -14.66 -0.21 9.48
CA SER A 70 -14.94 -1.64 9.61
C SER A 70 -15.19 -2.01 11.06
N THR A 71 -15.98 -3.06 11.28
CA THR A 71 -16.10 -3.71 12.59
C THR A 71 -14.84 -4.50 12.97
N VAL A 72 -13.93 -4.75 12.03
CA VAL A 72 -12.64 -5.40 12.27
C VAL A 72 -11.66 -4.39 12.86
N THR A 73 -11.18 -4.67 14.07
CA THR A 73 -10.16 -3.87 14.77
C THR A 73 -9.06 -4.78 15.31
N TYR A 74 -7.80 -4.43 15.06
CA TYR A 74 -6.66 -5.09 15.69
C TYR A 74 -6.29 -4.37 16.99
N PRO A 75 -5.88 -5.09 18.06
CA PRO A 75 -5.54 -4.47 19.34
C PRO A 75 -4.42 -3.42 19.25
N ASP A 76 -3.51 -3.60 18.30
CA ASP A 76 -2.39 -2.72 18.02
C ASP A 76 -2.67 -1.74 16.86
N ALA A 77 -3.86 -1.70 16.28
CA ALA A 77 -4.19 -0.72 15.26
C ALA A 77 -4.37 0.70 15.84
N SER A 78 -3.89 1.71 15.11
CA SER A 78 -4.08 3.14 15.42
C SER A 78 -5.56 3.53 15.50
N ARG A 79 -6.39 2.92 14.66
CA ARG A 79 -7.84 3.09 14.54
C ARG A 79 -8.49 1.83 13.95
N PRO A 80 -9.82 1.72 13.87
CA PRO A 80 -10.48 0.61 13.18
C PRO A 80 -10.05 0.50 11.71
N MET A 81 -10.11 -0.70 11.14
CA MET A 81 -9.71 -0.90 9.75
C MET A 81 -10.73 -0.28 8.79
N CYS A 82 -10.31 0.06 7.58
CA CYS A 82 -11.22 0.48 6.51
C CYS A 82 -11.94 -0.76 5.94
N ARG A 83 -13.28 -0.72 5.82
CA ARG A 83 -14.06 -1.82 5.27
C ARG A 83 -13.75 -2.11 3.79
N VAL A 84 -13.23 -1.11 3.07
CA VAL A 84 -12.90 -1.22 1.64
C VAL A 84 -11.53 -1.87 1.45
N CYS A 85 -10.45 -1.19 1.84
CA CYS A 85 -9.09 -1.70 1.61
C CYS A 85 -8.52 -2.53 2.75
N GLY A 86 -9.14 -2.55 3.94
CA GLY A 86 -8.59 -3.25 5.10
C GLY A 86 -7.32 -2.62 5.69
N GLY A 87 -6.99 -1.37 5.36
CA GLY A 87 -5.92 -0.58 6.00
C GLY A 87 -6.47 0.45 7.00
N THR A 88 -5.60 1.13 7.76
CA THR A 88 -6.00 2.17 8.75
C THR A 88 -5.99 3.59 8.21
N HIS A 89 -5.47 3.82 6.99
CA HIS A 89 -5.37 5.12 6.29
C HIS A 89 -4.55 6.24 6.95
N GLY A 90 -3.98 6.07 8.15
CA GLY A 90 -3.01 7.02 8.73
C GLY A 90 -3.50 8.48 8.84
N VAL A 91 -2.58 9.41 9.05
CA VAL A 91 -2.87 10.85 9.22
C VAL A 91 -3.27 11.53 7.89
N LEU A 92 -2.95 10.93 6.74
CA LEU A 92 -3.15 11.56 5.42
C LEU A 92 -4.63 11.77 5.04
N ASP A 93 -5.55 10.94 5.54
CA ASP A 93 -6.99 11.16 5.38
C ASP A 93 -7.58 12.22 6.32
N ALA A 94 -6.82 12.72 7.31
CA ALA A 94 -7.21 13.94 8.03
C ALA A 94 -6.98 15.20 7.16
N LEU A 95 -6.25 15.07 6.05
CA LEU A 95 -5.99 16.12 5.06
C LEU A 95 -6.88 15.95 3.82
N VAL A 96 -8.15 15.51 3.98
CA VAL A 96 -9.16 15.76 2.95
C VAL A 96 -9.27 17.27 2.80
N LEU A 97 -8.53 17.80 1.83
CA LEU A 97 -8.58 19.20 1.47
C LEU A 97 -10.00 19.48 0.95
N PRO A 98 -10.64 20.59 1.39
CA PRO A 98 -11.95 20.95 0.89
C PRO A 98 -11.90 21.15 -0.63
N PRO A 99 -13.02 20.93 -1.34
CA PRO A 99 -13.09 21.20 -2.77
C PRO A 99 -12.72 22.68 -3.00
N GLY A 100 -11.57 22.91 -3.66
CA GLY A 100 -11.02 24.24 -3.89
C GLY A 100 -9.57 24.47 -3.45
N ALA A 101 -8.93 23.50 -2.76
CA ALA A 101 -7.50 23.61 -2.47
C ALA A 101 -6.68 23.45 -3.76
N ALA A 102 -6.33 24.59 -4.37
CA ALA A 102 -5.45 24.65 -5.52
C ALA A 102 -4.11 23.99 -5.19
N ARG A 103 -3.62 23.14 -6.10
CA ARG A 103 -2.22 22.68 -6.07
C ARG A 103 -1.35 23.93 -6.17
N THR A 104 -0.60 24.25 -5.13
CA THR A 104 0.49 25.22 -5.24
C THR A 104 1.41 24.75 -6.36
N SER A 105 1.51 25.57 -7.39
CA SER A 105 2.38 25.38 -8.55
C SER A 105 3.78 24.99 -8.08
N ALA A 106 4.38 24.02 -8.77
CA ALA A 106 5.78 23.65 -8.59
C ALA A 106 6.68 24.90 -8.61
N PRO A 107 7.79 24.93 -7.85
CA PRO A 107 8.75 26.02 -7.95
C PRO A 107 9.20 26.13 -9.40
N GLN A 108 9.07 27.32 -10.00
CA GLN A 108 9.65 27.62 -11.30
C GLN A 108 11.15 27.28 -11.24
N GLN A 109 11.61 26.37 -12.10
CA GLN A 109 13.03 26.17 -12.28
C GLN A 109 13.67 27.51 -12.64
N PRO A 110 14.77 27.91 -11.98
CA PRO A 110 15.53 29.05 -12.44
C PRO A 110 16.08 28.73 -13.83
N THR A 111 15.65 29.50 -14.82
CA THR A 111 16.26 29.49 -16.15
C THR A 111 17.71 29.95 -16.02
N SER A 112 18.67 29.04 -16.19
CA SER A 112 20.08 29.40 -16.32
C SER A 112 20.29 30.30 -17.54
N PRO A 113 21.00 31.44 -17.41
CA PRO A 113 21.32 32.28 -18.56
C PRO A 113 22.41 31.64 -19.42
N ASN A 114 22.19 31.76 -20.73
CA ASN A 114 23.07 31.37 -21.83
C ASN A 114 24.46 32.03 -21.66
N VAL A 115 25.52 31.26 -21.44
CA VAL A 115 26.90 31.76 -21.56
C VAL A 115 27.40 31.41 -22.96
N ARG A 116 27.40 32.41 -23.84
CA ARG A 116 28.20 32.40 -25.08
C ARG A 116 29.67 32.30 -24.68
N THR A 117 30.34 31.25 -25.14
CA THR A 117 31.81 31.21 -25.12
C THR A 117 32.28 31.67 -26.49
N GLU A 118 32.81 32.89 -26.56
CA GLU A 118 33.65 33.36 -27.66
C GLU A 118 35.00 32.64 -27.54
N ALA A 119 35.48 32.06 -28.65
CA ALA A 119 36.85 31.56 -28.75
C ALA A 119 37.73 32.68 -29.34
N PRO A 120 38.94 32.93 -28.81
CA PRO A 120 39.89 33.83 -29.45
C PRO A 120 40.71 33.10 -30.52
N ASP A 121 41.09 33.87 -31.54
CA ASP A 121 41.97 33.52 -32.67
C ASP A 121 43.27 32.78 -32.27
N ALA A 122 43.66 31.85 -33.14
CA ALA A 122 45.05 31.50 -33.43
C ALA A 122 45.18 31.01 -34.88
#